data_AF-A0A662BCY4-F1
#
_entry.id   AF-A0A662BCY4-F1
#
_cell.length_a   1.000
_cell.length_b   1.000
_cell.length_c   1.000
_cell.angle_alpha   90.00
_cell.angle_beta   90.00
_cell.angle_gamma   90.00
#
_symmetry.space_group_name_H-M   'P 1'
#
loop_
_entity.id
_entity.type
_entity.pdbx_description
1 polymer ?
#
loop_
_entity_poly.entity_id
_entity_poly.type
_entity_poly.pdbx_seq_one_letter_code
_entity_poly.pdbx_strand_id
1 'polypeptide(L)'
;MKKAILLTLLITFLGGMTTYSQQKPFVFGFKGGPTLGWMKPDAKGYESDGTKVGFTWGFIADFFLMENYGIATGFDVVFIGGGLTMPASIENSDETVNGSLNRKYKLKYIQIPLTFKMRTRELGKFRIYGQIGLGTNFLIGAKADDEFIPEAGGSISDDNIDIYDDITFMRESLILGAGVEFNLGGSTNLMAGFTFNNGFMDILKGTNTSDPGINNSAKANYVAFEVGIVF
;
A
#
# COMPACT_ATOMS: atom_id res chain seq x y z
N MET A 1 10.32 30.84 45.89
CA MET A 1 11.52 31.22 45.12
C MET A 1 11.99 30.14 44.14
N LYS A 2 12.22 28.88 44.56
CA LYS A 2 12.66 27.78 43.65
C LYS A 2 11.71 27.47 42.48
N LYS A 3 10.39 27.59 42.67
CA LYS A 3 9.38 27.36 41.62
C LYS A 3 9.31 28.47 40.55
N ALA A 4 9.65 29.72 40.93
CA ALA A 4 9.67 30.84 40.01
C ALA A 4 10.90 30.80 39.08
N ILE A 5 12.06 30.36 39.61
CA ILE A 5 13.28 30.17 38.82
C ILE A 5 13.08 29.08 37.75
N LEU A 6 12.37 28.00 38.08
CA LEU A 6 12.08 26.93 37.12
C LEU A 6 11.16 27.41 35.99
N LEU A 7 10.19 28.27 36.29
CA LEU A 7 9.26 28.83 35.31
C LEU A 7 9.97 29.85 34.39
N THR A 8 10.86 30.68 34.94
CA THR A 8 11.66 31.63 34.15
C THR A 8 12.69 30.92 33.28
N LEU A 9 13.29 29.80 33.73
CA LEU A 9 14.18 28.96 32.91
C LEU A 9 13.44 28.28 31.76
N LEU A 10 12.17 27.87 31.99
CA LEU A 10 11.32 27.24 30.97
C LEU A 10 10.90 28.25 29.89
N ILE A 11 10.64 29.49 30.27
CA ILE A 11 10.24 30.58 29.34
C ILE A 11 11.45 31.09 28.53
N THR A 12 12.66 31.11 29.12
CA THR A 12 13.88 31.47 28.36
C THR A 12 14.34 30.37 27.40
N PHE A 13 13.98 29.10 27.64
CA PHE A 13 14.22 28.01 26.67
C PHE A 13 13.30 28.09 25.45
N LEU A 14 12.14 28.74 25.57
CA LEU A 14 11.16 28.92 24.48
C LEU A 14 11.42 30.16 23.60
N GLY A 15 12.27 31.10 24.04
CA GLY A 15 12.53 32.36 23.35
C GLY A 15 13.68 32.36 22.33
N GLY A 16 14.30 31.21 22.05
CA GLY A 16 15.62 31.13 21.42
C GLY A 16 15.72 30.52 20.02
N MET A 17 14.63 30.34 19.26
CA MET A 17 14.71 29.75 17.92
C MET A 17 13.93 30.54 16.87
N THR A 18 14.54 31.61 16.38
CA THR A 18 14.24 32.12 15.03
C THR A 18 15.33 31.62 14.09
N THR A 19 15.26 30.34 13.72
CA THR A 19 15.96 29.85 12.53
C THR A 19 15.03 29.99 11.33
N TYR A 20 15.22 31.08 10.59
CA TYR A 20 14.72 31.21 9.23
C TYR A 20 15.52 30.28 8.33
N SER A 21 15.10 29.02 8.23
CA SER A 21 15.39 28.21 7.05
C SER A 21 14.19 28.37 6.12
N GLN A 22 14.39 28.96 4.95
CA GLN A 22 13.38 29.01 3.89
C GLN A 22 13.15 27.59 3.34
N GLN A 23 12.51 26.74 4.13
CA GLN A 23 12.04 25.45 3.66
C GLN A 23 10.70 25.69 2.98
N LYS A 24 10.58 25.24 1.73
CA LYS A 24 9.35 25.41 0.97
C LYS A 24 8.19 24.81 1.78
N PRO A 25 7.06 25.54 1.94
CA PRO A 25 5.93 25.05 2.73
C PRO A 25 5.29 23.80 2.10
N PHE A 26 5.46 23.63 0.80
CA PHE A 26 5.01 22.47 0.05
C PHE A 26 6.05 22.07 -0.99
N VAL A 27 6.04 20.80 -1.33
CA VAL A 27 6.96 20.19 -2.29
C VAL A 27 6.18 19.18 -3.11
N PHE A 28 6.43 19.17 -4.42
CA PHE A 28 5.71 18.32 -5.36
C PHE A 28 6.66 17.43 -6.14
N GLY A 29 6.17 16.27 -6.59
CA GLY A 29 7.02 15.33 -7.30
C GLY A 29 6.27 14.18 -7.93
N PHE A 30 7.05 13.26 -8.50
CA PHE A 30 6.55 12.01 -9.06
C PHE A 30 7.40 10.86 -8.56
N LYS A 31 6.78 9.71 -8.37
CA LYS A 31 7.47 8.45 -8.02
C LYS A 31 6.90 7.29 -8.80
N GLY A 32 7.67 6.22 -8.86
CA GLY A 32 7.18 4.91 -9.26
C GLY A 32 8.22 3.82 -9.03
N GLY A 33 7.78 2.59 -9.19
CA GLY A 33 8.66 1.44 -9.07
C GLY A 33 7.92 0.12 -8.91
N PRO A 34 8.66 -1.00 -8.90
CA PRO A 34 8.09 -2.33 -8.79
C PRO A 34 7.47 -2.58 -7.42
N THR A 35 6.44 -3.41 -7.39
CA THR A 35 5.81 -3.91 -6.16
C THR A 35 5.86 -5.43 -6.10
N LEU A 36 5.87 -5.98 -4.89
CA LEU A 36 5.63 -7.38 -4.59
C LEU A 36 4.39 -7.46 -3.71
N GLY A 37 3.28 -7.91 -4.30
CA GLY A 37 1.99 -8.06 -3.64
C GLY A 37 1.69 -9.49 -3.22
N TRP A 38 0.84 -9.65 -2.19
CA TRP A 38 0.27 -10.93 -1.78
C TRP A 38 -1.11 -10.75 -1.16
N MET A 39 -1.85 -11.85 -1.10
CA MET A 39 -3.18 -11.92 -0.49
C MET A 39 -3.06 -12.64 0.85
N LYS A 40 -3.53 -12.02 1.94
CA LYS A 40 -3.62 -12.65 3.24
C LYS A 40 -5.05 -13.16 3.46
N PRO A 41 -5.32 -14.47 3.38
CA PRO A 41 -6.66 -15.00 3.61
C PRO A 41 -7.10 -14.82 5.07
N ASP A 42 -8.40 -14.61 5.28
CA ASP A 42 -9.08 -14.62 6.59
C ASP A 42 -10.22 -15.66 6.65
N ALA A 43 -10.57 -16.25 5.50
CA ALA A 43 -11.60 -17.29 5.39
C ALA A 43 -11.04 -18.70 5.65
N LYS A 44 -11.90 -19.59 6.17
CA LYS A 44 -11.52 -20.98 6.48
C LYS A 44 -11.24 -21.77 5.21
N GLY A 45 -10.11 -22.48 5.17
CA GLY A 45 -9.70 -23.28 4.02
C GLY A 45 -9.04 -22.49 2.89
N TYR A 46 -8.86 -21.17 3.06
CA TYR A 46 -8.19 -20.32 2.09
C TYR A 46 -6.71 -20.25 2.44
N GLU A 47 -5.87 -20.44 1.44
CA GLU A 47 -4.42 -20.37 1.59
C GLU A 47 -3.84 -19.31 0.65
N SER A 48 -2.77 -18.64 1.09
CA SER A 48 -2.06 -17.67 0.26
C SER A 48 -1.23 -18.40 -0.78
N ASP A 49 -1.50 -18.17 -2.06
CA ASP A 49 -0.74 -18.74 -3.18
C ASP A 49 0.27 -17.71 -3.73
N GLY A 50 1.38 -17.58 -3.01
CA GLY A 50 2.56 -16.84 -3.46
C GLY A 50 2.43 -15.32 -3.57
N THR A 51 3.48 -14.71 -4.11
CA THR A 51 3.59 -13.26 -4.35
C THR A 51 3.54 -12.97 -5.84
N LYS A 52 3.09 -11.76 -6.21
CA LYS A 52 3.04 -11.31 -7.60
C LYS A 52 3.73 -9.97 -7.75
N VAL A 53 4.56 -9.87 -8.79
CA VAL A 53 5.19 -8.60 -9.17
C VAL A 53 4.12 -7.69 -9.76
N GLY A 54 4.07 -6.46 -9.26
CA GLY A 54 3.26 -5.38 -9.78
C GLY A 54 4.10 -4.13 -9.97
N PHE A 55 3.42 -3.00 -10.06
CA PHE A 55 4.04 -1.70 -10.22
C PHE A 55 3.19 -0.63 -9.52
N THR A 56 3.81 0.48 -9.16
CA THR A 56 3.14 1.66 -8.66
C THR A 56 3.74 2.90 -9.29
N TRP A 57 2.92 3.91 -9.55
CA TRP A 57 3.39 5.25 -9.93
C TRP A 57 2.41 6.30 -9.46
N GLY A 58 2.89 7.49 -9.20
CA GLY A 58 2.05 8.53 -8.63
C GLY A 58 2.69 9.89 -8.49
N PHE A 59 1.87 10.81 -8.01
CA PHE A 59 2.22 12.19 -7.70
C PHE A 59 2.37 12.38 -6.19
N ILE A 60 3.32 13.21 -5.81
CA ILE A 60 3.65 13.52 -4.42
C ILE A 60 3.28 14.97 -4.12
N ALA A 61 2.66 15.17 -2.96
CA ALA A 61 2.40 16.46 -2.36
C ALA A 61 2.78 16.41 -0.87
N ASP A 62 3.96 16.91 -0.54
CA ASP A 62 4.44 17.00 0.84
C ASP A 62 4.20 18.42 1.36
N PHE A 63 3.53 18.56 2.50
CA PHE A 63 3.28 19.80 3.22
C PHE A 63 4.09 19.82 4.53
N PHE A 64 5.02 20.76 4.68
CA PHE A 64 5.89 20.83 5.85
C PHE A 64 5.24 21.65 6.96
N LEU A 65 5.11 21.01 8.12
CA LEU A 65 4.65 21.64 9.36
C LEU A 65 5.83 22.26 10.11
N MET A 66 6.98 21.60 10.06
CA MET A 66 8.25 22.00 10.69
C MET A 66 9.44 21.54 9.82
N GLU A 67 10.66 21.95 10.16
CA GLU A 67 11.89 21.71 9.38
C GLU A 67 12.11 20.24 8.97
N ASN A 68 11.65 19.29 9.78
CA ASN A 68 11.86 17.86 9.56
C ASN A 68 10.57 17.03 9.57
N TYR A 69 9.42 17.68 9.63
CA TYR A 69 8.13 17.03 9.86
C TYR A 69 7.08 17.61 8.93
N GLY A 70 6.35 16.74 8.25
CA GLY A 70 5.31 17.14 7.31
C GLY A 70 4.25 16.08 7.13
N ILE A 71 3.18 16.48 6.47
CA ILE A 71 2.15 15.58 5.97
C ILE A 71 2.46 15.32 4.50
N ALA A 72 2.63 14.05 4.14
CA ALA A 72 2.83 13.58 2.78
C ALA A 72 1.53 12.95 2.26
N THR A 73 1.04 13.49 1.15
CA THR A 73 -0.14 13.03 0.42
C THR A 73 0.13 13.03 -1.08
N GLY A 74 -0.90 12.81 -1.91
CA GLY A 74 -0.80 12.73 -3.35
C GLY A 74 -1.82 11.76 -3.93
N PHE A 75 -1.46 11.14 -5.06
CA PHE A 75 -2.20 9.99 -5.58
C PHE A 75 -1.23 8.96 -6.14
N ASP A 76 -1.53 7.68 -5.96
CA ASP A 76 -0.77 6.57 -6.51
C ASP A 76 -1.70 5.65 -7.29
N VAL A 77 -1.33 5.29 -8.52
CA VAL A 77 -1.95 4.17 -9.25
C VAL A 77 -1.17 2.92 -8.90
N VAL A 78 -1.82 2.01 -8.18
CA VAL A 78 -1.20 0.81 -7.62
C VAL A 78 -1.75 -0.43 -8.32
N PHE A 79 -0.85 -1.24 -8.86
CA PHE A 79 -1.16 -2.57 -9.37
C PHE A 79 -0.77 -3.60 -8.31
N ILE A 80 -1.77 -4.21 -7.68
CA ILE A 80 -1.60 -5.20 -6.61
C ILE A 80 -1.95 -6.58 -7.16
N GLY A 81 -1.07 -7.55 -6.94
CA GLY A 81 -1.35 -8.93 -7.26
C GLY A 81 -1.16 -9.85 -6.05
N GLY A 82 -1.51 -11.11 -6.22
CA GLY A 82 -1.31 -12.19 -5.26
C GLY A 82 -2.24 -13.36 -5.58
N GLY A 83 -1.91 -14.55 -5.12
CA GLY A 83 -2.74 -15.74 -5.33
C GLY A 83 -3.49 -16.15 -4.06
N LEU A 84 -4.63 -16.78 -4.23
CA LEU A 84 -5.32 -17.54 -3.20
C LEU A 84 -5.68 -18.93 -3.74
N THR A 85 -5.50 -19.94 -2.92
CA THR A 85 -6.08 -21.27 -3.12
C THR A 85 -7.31 -21.39 -2.22
N MET A 86 -8.44 -21.80 -2.78
CA MET A 86 -9.69 -21.97 -2.04
C MET A 86 -10.43 -23.24 -2.48
N PRO A 87 -11.20 -23.90 -1.59
CA PRO A 87 -12.12 -24.96 -2.00
C PRO A 87 -13.13 -24.40 -2.99
N ALA A 88 -13.45 -25.14 -4.04
CA ALA A 88 -14.45 -24.73 -5.02
C ALA A 88 -15.20 -25.94 -5.56
N SER A 89 -16.43 -25.69 -6.01
CA SER A 89 -17.22 -26.65 -6.76
C SER A 89 -17.64 -26.04 -8.09
N ILE A 90 -17.72 -26.88 -9.12
CA ILE A 90 -18.30 -26.52 -10.41
C ILE A 90 -19.48 -27.45 -10.70
N GLU A 91 -20.56 -26.89 -11.25
CA GLU A 91 -21.69 -27.69 -11.75
C GLU A 91 -21.41 -28.10 -13.19
N ASN A 92 -21.41 -29.41 -13.45
CA ASN A 92 -21.31 -29.96 -14.79
C ASN A 92 -22.58 -30.75 -15.12
N SER A 93 -23.51 -30.09 -15.79
CA SER A 93 -24.81 -30.61 -16.24
C SER A 93 -25.70 -31.14 -15.11
N ASP A 94 -25.37 -32.30 -14.52
CA ASP A 94 -26.12 -32.98 -13.45
C ASP A 94 -25.24 -33.39 -12.25
N GLU A 95 -23.92 -33.14 -12.29
CA GLU A 95 -23.00 -33.49 -11.20
C GLU A 95 -22.23 -32.26 -10.68
N THR A 96 -22.13 -32.14 -9.36
CA THR A 96 -21.26 -31.17 -8.70
C THR A 96 -19.87 -31.78 -8.53
N VAL A 97 -18.88 -31.20 -9.20
CA VAL A 97 -17.48 -31.63 -9.08
C VAL A 97 -16.78 -30.72 -8.07
N ASN A 98 -16.28 -31.32 -6.99
CA ASN A 98 -15.48 -30.62 -5.98
C ASN A 98 -13.99 -30.61 -6.36
N GLY A 99 -13.30 -29.58 -5.91
CA GLY A 99 -11.87 -29.39 -6.13
C GLY A 99 -11.32 -28.17 -5.42
N SER A 100 -10.14 -27.74 -5.84
CA SER A 100 -9.53 -26.49 -5.41
C SER A 100 -9.44 -25.49 -6.57
N LEU A 101 -9.63 -24.22 -6.26
CA LEU A 101 -9.46 -23.10 -7.17
C LEU A 101 -8.23 -22.30 -6.76
N ASN A 102 -7.23 -22.25 -7.63
CA ASN A 102 -6.10 -21.34 -7.52
C ASN A 102 -6.43 -20.07 -8.33
N ARG A 103 -6.68 -18.96 -7.64
CA ARG A 103 -7.02 -17.67 -8.24
C ARG A 103 -5.89 -16.67 -8.06
N LYS A 104 -5.34 -16.18 -9.16
CA LYS A 104 -4.29 -15.13 -9.19
C LYS A 104 -4.89 -13.77 -9.49
N TYR A 105 -5.02 -12.95 -8.47
CA TYR A 105 -5.59 -11.61 -8.57
C TYR A 105 -4.66 -10.61 -9.27
N LYS A 106 -5.26 -9.72 -10.06
CA LYS A 106 -4.66 -8.57 -10.75
C LYS A 106 -5.54 -7.34 -10.48
N LEU A 107 -5.31 -6.68 -9.36
CA LEU A 107 -6.11 -5.56 -8.88
C LEU A 107 -5.44 -4.23 -9.22
N LYS A 108 -6.24 -3.22 -9.57
CA LYS A 108 -5.80 -1.87 -9.87
C LYS A 108 -6.57 -0.87 -9.01
N TYR A 109 -5.85 -0.09 -8.23
CA TYR A 109 -6.40 0.92 -7.33
C TYR A 109 -5.82 2.30 -7.63
N ILE A 110 -6.62 3.34 -7.36
CA ILE A 110 -6.12 4.69 -7.10
C ILE A 110 -6.06 4.86 -5.59
N GLN A 111 -4.86 5.10 -5.05
CA GLN A 111 -4.62 5.34 -3.65
C GLN A 111 -4.42 6.84 -3.38
N ILE A 112 -5.07 7.35 -2.34
CA ILE A 112 -4.79 8.66 -1.76
C ILE A 112 -4.10 8.42 -0.41
N PRO A 113 -2.76 8.58 -0.33
CA PRO A 113 -2.05 8.45 0.94
C PRO A 113 -2.26 9.69 1.81
N LEU A 114 -2.38 9.48 3.11
CA LEU A 114 -2.29 10.51 4.14
C LEU A 114 -1.30 10.02 5.19
N THR A 115 -0.06 10.48 5.05
CA THR A 115 1.05 10.01 5.88
C THR A 115 1.75 11.16 6.58
N PHE A 116 2.30 10.89 7.75
CA PHE A 116 3.26 11.74 8.41
C PHE A 116 4.65 11.36 7.93
N LYS A 117 5.40 12.32 7.40
CA LYS A 117 6.74 12.14 6.86
C LYS A 117 7.75 12.91 7.71
N MET A 118 8.78 12.20 8.13
CA MET A 118 9.88 12.72 8.94
C MET A 118 11.17 12.64 8.14
N ARG A 119 12.03 13.64 8.28
CA ARG A 119 13.35 13.67 7.65
C ARG A 119 14.44 13.88 8.68
N THR A 120 15.61 13.31 8.43
CA THR A 120 16.80 13.70 9.16
C THR A 120 17.29 15.06 8.69
N ARG A 121 18.18 15.67 9.47
CA ARG A 121 19.01 16.77 9.00
C ARG A 121 19.81 16.34 7.77
N GLU A 122 20.26 17.32 6.99
CA GLU A 122 21.15 17.09 5.86
C GLU A 122 22.47 16.46 6.29
N LEU A 123 22.81 15.37 5.61
CA LEU A 123 24.09 14.68 5.69
C LEU A 123 24.82 14.91 4.36
N GLY A 124 25.32 16.13 4.17
CA GLY A 124 25.85 16.58 2.88
C GLY A 124 24.74 16.68 1.84
N LYS A 125 24.83 15.89 0.76
CA LYS A 125 23.79 15.84 -0.29
C LYS A 125 22.65 14.85 0.00
N PHE A 126 22.73 14.08 1.08
CA PHE A 126 21.75 13.04 1.40
C PHE A 126 20.90 13.42 2.61
N ARG A 127 19.64 12.99 2.61
CA ARG A 127 18.76 12.96 3.78
C ARG A 127 18.12 11.59 3.89
N ILE A 128 17.84 11.12 5.10
CA ILE A 128 17.04 9.90 5.31
C ILE A 128 15.64 10.35 5.67
N TYR A 129 14.62 9.65 5.17
CA TYR A 129 13.24 9.88 5.55
C TYR A 129 12.56 8.61 6.04
N GLY A 130 11.57 8.80 6.89
CA GLY A 130 10.59 7.78 7.27
C GLY A 130 9.19 8.34 7.12
N GLN A 131 8.21 7.49 6.82
CA GLN A 131 6.81 7.88 6.73
C GLN A 131 5.88 6.80 7.31
N ILE A 132 4.80 7.25 7.93
CA ILE A 132 3.76 6.39 8.50
C ILE A 132 2.40 7.03 8.31
N GLY A 133 1.38 6.26 7.97
CA GLY A 133 0.01 6.75 7.97
C GLY A 133 -0.95 5.82 7.27
N LEU A 134 -2.00 6.37 6.68
CA LEU A 134 -3.06 5.60 6.05
C LEU A 134 -3.10 5.83 4.55
N GLY A 135 -3.67 4.87 3.83
CA GLY A 135 -3.96 4.98 2.40
C GLY A 135 -5.35 4.49 2.09
N THR A 136 -6.19 5.40 1.59
CA THR A 136 -7.52 5.10 1.05
C THR A 136 -7.39 4.74 -0.42
N ASN A 137 -7.91 3.59 -0.81
CA ASN A 137 -7.78 3.06 -2.17
C ASN A 137 -9.17 2.90 -2.81
N PHE A 138 -9.29 3.29 -4.07
CA PHE A 138 -10.50 3.16 -4.88
C PHE A 138 -10.23 2.22 -6.06
N LEU A 139 -11.03 1.16 -6.18
CA LEU A 139 -10.90 0.15 -7.22
C LEU A 139 -11.21 0.78 -8.58
N ILE A 140 -10.34 0.52 -9.55
CA ILE A 140 -10.52 0.97 -10.94
C ILE A 140 -10.33 -0.16 -11.97
N GLY A 141 -10.09 -1.37 -11.50
CA GLY A 141 -10.02 -2.57 -12.33
C GLY A 141 -9.66 -3.80 -11.50
N ALA A 142 -10.29 -4.92 -11.78
CA ALA A 142 -9.97 -6.20 -11.14
C ALA A 142 -10.07 -7.33 -12.16
N LYS A 143 -9.00 -8.12 -12.25
CA LYS A 143 -8.93 -9.29 -13.11
C LYS A 143 -8.38 -10.48 -12.34
N ALA A 144 -8.68 -11.69 -12.79
CA ALA A 144 -8.17 -12.94 -12.22
C ALA A 144 -7.69 -13.90 -13.31
N ASP A 145 -6.71 -14.73 -12.95
CA ASP A 145 -6.40 -15.95 -13.68
C ASP A 145 -6.77 -17.12 -12.75
N ASP A 146 -7.65 -17.98 -13.20
CA ASP A 146 -8.21 -19.10 -12.44
C ASP A 146 -7.67 -20.42 -12.96
N GLU A 147 -7.33 -21.31 -12.03
CA GLU A 147 -7.00 -22.70 -12.29
C GLU A 147 -7.78 -23.58 -11.31
N PHE A 148 -8.79 -24.28 -11.82
CA PHE A 148 -9.57 -25.25 -11.06
C PHE A 148 -8.96 -26.65 -11.19
N ILE A 149 -8.72 -27.30 -10.07
CA ILE A 149 -8.14 -28.65 -9.97
C ILE A 149 -9.20 -29.56 -9.33
N PRO A 150 -9.91 -30.40 -10.12
CA PRO A 150 -10.86 -31.38 -9.60
C PRO A 150 -10.17 -32.42 -8.72
N GLU A 151 -10.88 -32.98 -7.73
CA GLU A 151 -10.37 -34.10 -6.93
C GLU A 151 -10.02 -35.34 -7.78
N ALA A 152 -10.71 -35.53 -8.91
CA ALA A 152 -10.46 -36.61 -9.87
C ALA A 152 -9.18 -36.40 -10.71
N GLY A 153 -8.52 -35.24 -10.61
CA GLY A 153 -7.32 -34.88 -11.34
C GLY A 153 -7.59 -34.10 -12.64
N GLY A 154 -6.52 -33.49 -13.19
CA GLY A 154 -6.57 -32.54 -14.30
C GLY A 154 -6.61 -31.08 -13.84
N SER A 155 -6.62 -30.14 -14.77
CA SER A 155 -6.87 -28.72 -14.47
C SER A 155 -7.68 -28.03 -15.58
N ILE A 156 -8.51 -27.09 -15.19
CA ILE A 156 -9.28 -26.21 -16.07
C ILE A 156 -8.82 -24.79 -15.78
N SER A 157 -8.26 -24.11 -16.76
CA SER A 157 -7.75 -22.75 -16.61
C SER A 157 -8.59 -21.76 -17.41
N ASP A 158 -8.82 -20.59 -16.81
CA ASP A 158 -9.42 -19.45 -17.48
C ASP A 158 -8.70 -18.17 -17.05
N ASP A 159 -8.19 -17.44 -18.02
CA ASP A 159 -7.25 -16.34 -17.81
C ASP A 159 -7.94 -15.01 -18.04
N ASN A 160 -7.51 -13.99 -17.27
CA ASN A 160 -7.93 -12.61 -17.48
C ASN A 160 -9.47 -12.39 -17.39
N ILE A 161 -10.10 -13.14 -16.49
CA ILE A 161 -11.52 -13.03 -16.11
C ILE A 161 -11.75 -11.67 -15.43
N ASP A 162 -12.85 -11.00 -15.77
CA ASP A 162 -13.28 -9.79 -15.05
C ASP A 162 -13.91 -10.17 -13.72
N ILE A 163 -13.36 -9.65 -12.62
CA ILE A 163 -13.82 -9.89 -11.25
C ILE A 163 -14.11 -8.56 -10.53
N TYR A 164 -14.42 -7.50 -11.27
CA TYR A 164 -14.65 -6.18 -10.69
C TYR A 164 -15.76 -6.18 -9.62
N ASP A 165 -16.85 -6.90 -9.90
CA ASP A 165 -18.00 -6.96 -9.00
C ASP A 165 -17.75 -7.79 -7.73
N ASP A 166 -16.79 -8.71 -7.78
CA ASP A 166 -16.36 -9.59 -6.67
C ASP A 166 -15.42 -8.90 -5.68
N ILE A 167 -14.93 -7.69 -6.00
CA ILE A 167 -13.95 -6.97 -5.20
C ILE A 167 -14.60 -5.73 -4.55
N THR A 168 -14.25 -5.47 -3.29
CA THR A 168 -14.69 -4.25 -2.58
C THR A 168 -14.11 -3.00 -3.25
N PHE A 169 -14.98 -2.03 -3.53
CA PHE A 169 -14.58 -0.78 -4.20
C PHE A 169 -13.54 0.01 -3.38
N MET A 170 -13.68 0.04 -2.06
CA MET A 170 -12.76 0.74 -1.16
C MET A 170 -11.86 -0.24 -0.41
N ARG A 171 -10.58 0.09 -0.31
CA ARG A 171 -9.60 -0.61 0.53
C ARG A 171 -8.83 0.39 1.37
N GLU A 172 -8.78 0.17 2.67
CA GLU A 172 -7.94 0.94 3.58
C GLU A 172 -6.66 0.20 3.95
N SER A 173 -5.58 0.95 4.14
CA SER A 173 -4.24 0.41 4.40
C SER A 173 -3.41 1.26 5.34
N LEU A 174 -2.57 0.60 6.13
CA LEU A 174 -1.46 1.23 6.85
C LEU A 174 -0.25 1.31 5.91
N ILE A 175 0.35 2.49 5.82
CA ILE A 175 1.55 2.77 5.04
C ILE A 175 2.72 2.96 6.01
N LEU A 176 3.80 2.22 5.78
CA LEU A 176 5.10 2.43 6.43
C LEU A 176 6.16 2.54 5.35
N GLY A 177 6.91 3.63 5.31
CA GLY A 177 7.96 3.82 4.31
C GLY A 177 9.23 4.37 4.92
N ALA A 178 10.36 4.05 4.29
CA ALA A 178 11.65 4.61 4.63
C ALA A 178 12.54 4.68 3.40
N GLY A 179 13.39 5.70 3.32
CA GLY A 179 14.24 5.88 2.17
C GLY A 179 15.25 7.00 2.33
N VAL A 180 15.88 7.33 1.21
CA VAL A 180 16.87 8.39 1.09
C VAL A 180 16.42 9.42 0.06
N GLU A 181 16.71 10.68 0.32
CA GLU A 181 16.60 11.79 -0.63
C GLU A 181 18.02 12.28 -0.95
N PHE A 182 18.32 12.49 -2.23
CA PHE A 182 19.58 13.04 -2.73
C PHE A 182 19.34 14.37 -3.42
N ASN A 183 19.97 15.43 -2.91
CA ASN A 183 19.86 16.77 -3.48
C ASN A 183 20.66 16.90 -4.77
N LEU A 184 19.97 17.19 -5.88
CA LEU A 184 20.59 17.44 -7.19
C LEU A 184 21.09 18.88 -7.35
N GLY A 185 20.78 19.75 -6.38
CA GLY A 185 21.05 21.18 -6.41
C GLY A 185 19.76 22.00 -6.38
N GLY A 186 19.80 23.14 -5.69
CA GLY A 186 18.61 23.98 -5.49
C GLY A 186 17.53 23.22 -4.72
N SER A 187 16.30 23.27 -5.21
CA SER A 187 15.15 22.63 -4.57
C SER A 187 14.85 21.21 -5.05
N THR A 188 15.62 20.70 -6.01
CA THR A 188 15.35 19.40 -6.64
C THR A 188 16.02 18.26 -5.87
N ASN A 189 15.26 17.26 -5.49
CA ASN A 189 15.74 16.04 -4.83
C ASN A 189 15.30 14.80 -5.61
N LEU A 190 16.22 13.85 -5.79
CA LEU A 190 15.85 12.48 -6.11
C LEU A 190 15.51 11.76 -4.81
N MET A 191 14.62 10.78 -4.88
CA MET A 191 14.35 9.90 -3.76
C MET A 191 14.41 8.43 -4.20
N ALA A 192 14.81 7.57 -3.27
CA ALA A 192 14.67 6.13 -3.39
C ALA A 192 14.29 5.56 -2.03
N GLY A 193 13.36 4.61 -1.98
CA GLY A 193 12.91 4.04 -0.70
C GLY A 193 12.05 2.80 -0.86
N PHE A 194 11.74 2.20 0.28
CA PHE A 194 10.79 1.10 0.37
C PHE A 194 9.52 1.55 1.07
N THR A 195 8.38 1.05 0.60
CA THR A 195 7.07 1.25 1.22
C THR A 195 6.42 -0.10 1.46
N PHE A 196 6.09 -0.40 2.71
CA PHE A 196 5.22 -1.50 3.10
C PHE A 196 3.79 -0.96 3.25
N ASN A 197 2.86 -1.53 2.49
CA ASN A 197 1.45 -1.20 2.51
C ASN A 197 0.65 -2.42 2.98
N ASN A 198 0.08 -2.31 4.18
CA ASN A 198 -0.66 -3.36 4.85
C ASN A 198 -2.16 -3.06 4.81
N GLY A 199 -2.91 -3.79 3.98
CA GLY A 199 -4.36 -3.69 3.90
C GLY A 199 -5.02 -4.36 5.11
N PHE A 200 -5.93 -3.65 5.76
CA PHE A 200 -6.61 -4.17 6.96
C PHE A 200 -8.10 -4.38 6.79
N MET A 201 -8.68 -3.95 5.66
CA MET A 201 -10.06 -4.26 5.28
C MET A 201 -10.13 -5.48 4.38
N ASP A 202 -11.26 -6.19 4.47
CA ASP A 202 -11.59 -7.25 3.52
C ASP A 202 -11.84 -6.67 2.13
N ILE A 203 -11.27 -7.30 1.12
CA ILE A 203 -11.40 -6.89 -0.28
C ILE A 203 -12.19 -7.87 -1.13
N LEU A 204 -12.57 -9.03 -0.59
CA LEU A 204 -13.38 -10.01 -1.31
C LEU A 204 -14.85 -9.86 -0.95
N LYS A 205 -15.74 -10.23 -1.88
CA LYS A 205 -17.18 -10.32 -1.67
C LYS A 205 -17.68 -11.73 -1.94
N GLY A 206 -18.92 -11.99 -1.51
CA GLY A 206 -19.61 -13.24 -1.75
C GLY A 206 -19.22 -14.36 -0.80
N THR A 207 -19.69 -15.56 -1.10
CA THR A 207 -19.47 -16.77 -0.32
C THR A 207 -18.69 -17.79 -1.15
N ASN A 208 -18.10 -18.77 -0.47
CA ASN A 208 -17.45 -19.89 -1.12
C ASN A 208 -18.49 -20.73 -1.89
N THR A 209 -18.12 -21.24 -3.08
CA THR A 209 -19.02 -22.02 -3.93
C THR A 209 -19.26 -23.44 -3.40
N SER A 210 -18.28 -24.02 -2.72
CA SER A 210 -18.37 -25.35 -2.11
C SER A 210 -19.07 -25.33 -0.74
N ASP A 211 -18.90 -24.26 0.03
CA ASP A 211 -19.58 -24.07 1.33
C ASP A 211 -20.15 -22.64 1.46
N PRO A 212 -21.45 -22.44 1.17
CA PRO A 212 -22.12 -21.14 1.30
C PRO A 212 -22.10 -20.54 2.72
N GLY A 213 -21.74 -21.31 3.75
CA GLY A 213 -21.55 -20.82 5.12
C GLY A 213 -20.23 -20.05 5.32
N ILE A 214 -19.31 -20.09 4.35
CA ILE A 214 -18.02 -19.42 4.41
C ILE A 214 -18.06 -18.16 3.54
N ASN A 215 -17.93 -16.98 4.17
CA ASN A 215 -17.74 -15.73 3.44
C ASN A 215 -16.33 -15.68 2.86
N ASN A 216 -16.21 -15.24 1.61
CA ASN A 216 -14.91 -14.95 1.01
C ASN A 216 -14.27 -13.81 1.80
N SER A 217 -13.02 -14.00 2.24
CA SER A 217 -12.32 -12.96 2.98
C SER A 217 -10.81 -13.00 2.78
N ALA A 218 -10.25 -11.87 2.35
CA ALA A 218 -8.82 -11.70 2.24
C ALA A 218 -8.41 -10.23 2.27
N LYS A 219 -7.16 -9.98 2.65
CA LYS A 219 -6.53 -8.65 2.70
C LYS A 219 -5.38 -8.60 1.70
N ALA A 220 -5.42 -7.62 0.78
CA ALA A 220 -4.32 -7.37 -0.14
C ALA A 220 -3.20 -6.56 0.53
N ASN A 221 -1.95 -6.97 0.37
CA ASN A 221 -0.75 -6.30 0.90
C ASN A 221 0.30 -6.17 -0.20
N TYR A 222 1.22 -5.21 -0.06
CA TYR A 222 2.41 -5.15 -0.91
C TYR A 222 3.59 -4.47 -0.25
N VAL A 223 4.78 -4.78 -0.75
CA VAL A 223 6.00 -3.96 -0.58
C VAL A 223 6.34 -3.33 -1.92
N ALA A 224 6.71 -2.06 -1.92
CA ALA A 224 7.17 -1.33 -3.09
C ALA A 224 8.62 -0.89 -2.89
N PHE A 225 9.41 -0.93 -3.96
CA PHE A 225 10.62 -0.12 -4.07
C PHE A 225 10.31 1.03 -5.01
N GLU A 226 10.49 2.26 -4.55
CA GLU A 226 10.06 3.46 -5.27
C GLU A 226 11.26 4.38 -5.50
N VAL A 227 11.36 4.90 -6.72
CA VAL A 227 12.28 5.98 -7.09
C VAL A 227 11.44 7.17 -7.55
N GLY A 228 11.89 8.38 -7.25
CA GLY A 228 11.17 9.58 -7.67
C GLY A 228 12.02 10.83 -7.70
N ILE A 229 11.39 11.91 -8.16
CA ILE A 229 11.96 13.25 -8.22
C ILE A 229 10.98 14.24 -7.62
N VAL A 230 11.54 15.22 -6.91
CA VAL A 230 10.82 16.13 -6.02
C VAL A 230 11.37 17.55 -6.22
N PHE A 231 10.52 18.57 -6.26
CA PHE A 231 10.85 19.96 -6.65
C PHE A 231 10.45 21.02 -5.62
#